data_AF-A0A929HMU0-F1
#
_entry.id   AF-A0A929HMU0-F1
#
_cell.length_a   1.000
_cell.length_b   1.000
_cell.length_c   1.000
_cell.angle_alpha   90.00
_cell.angle_beta   90.00
_cell.angle_gamma   90.00
#
_symmetry.space_group_name_H-M   'P 1'
#
loop_
_entity.id
_entity.type
_entity.pdbx_description
1 polymer ?
#
loop_
_entity_poly.entity_id
_entity_poly.type
_entity_poly.pdbx_seq_one_letter_code
_entity_poly.pdbx_strand_id
1 'polypeptide(L)'
;MSDATKDNGPEELGAFYAYLEDGELAMEPTCSCGNLLDEHYLCDKCKRHCRCTDILCEDQATLNLVEKYIRTSPRLRNFKAMLGKRKSPPK
;
A
#
# COMPACT_ATOMS: atom_id res chain seq x y z
N MET A 1 2.97 -23.95 -28.27
CA MET A 1 1.81 -23.67 -27.40
C MET A 1 2.38 -23.00 -26.16
N SER A 2 2.63 -21.70 -26.23
CA SER A 2 1.80 -20.63 -25.63
C SER A 2 2.18 -20.36 -24.17
N ASP A 3 3.40 -19.87 -23.91
CA ASP A 3 3.70 -19.17 -22.66
C ASP A 3 3.48 -17.67 -22.91
N ALA A 4 2.23 -17.25 -22.71
CA ALA A 4 1.89 -15.86 -22.64
C ALA A 4 2.47 -15.32 -21.33
N THR A 5 3.71 -14.86 -21.37
CA THR A 5 4.23 -13.91 -20.39
C THR A 5 3.29 -12.71 -20.46
N LYS A 6 2.28 -12.67 -19.58
CA LYS A 6 1.51 -11.47 -19.31
C LYS A 6 2.52 -10.46 -18.79
N ASP A 7 3.08 -9.70 -19.71
CA ASP A 7 3.69 -8.42 -19.45
C ASP A 7 2.58 -7.56 -18.84
N ASN A 8 2.40 -7.71 -17.53
CA ASN A 8 1.69 -6.72 -16.74
C ASN A 8 2.62 -5.51 -16.82
N GLY A 9 2.33 -4.61 -17.76
CA GLY A 9 3.08 -3.37 -17.97
C GLY A 9 3.34 -2.65 -16.64
N PRO A 10 4.28 -1.69 -16.60
CA PRO A 10 4.95 -1.25 -15.37
C PRO A 10 3.96 -1.11 -14.21
N GLU A 11 3.97 -2.08 -13.29
CA GLU A 11 3.16 -2.04 -12.08
C GLU A 11 3.60 -0.79 -11.32
N GLU A 12 2.79 0.27 -11.39
CA GLU A 12 3.02 1.48 -10.61
C GLU A 12 2.90 1.11 -9.13
N LEU A 13 3.96 1.40 -8.39
CA LEU A 13 4.09 1.03 -6.98
C LEU A 13 3.09 1.83 -6.14
N GLY A 14 2.06 1.16 -5.62
CA GLY A 14 1.19 1.69 -4.60
C GLY A 14 1.76 1.47 -3.21
N ALA A 15 1.15 2.09 -2.21
CA ALA A 15 1.47 1.85 -0.81
C ALA A 15 0.21 1.91 0.06
N PHE A 16 0.18 1.15 1.13
CA PHE A 16 -0.83 1.32 2.18
C PHE A 16 -0.41 2.44 3.11
N TYR A 17 -1.30 3.40 3.35
CA TYR A 17 -1.11 4.37 4.41
C TYR A 17 -1.73 3.84 5.69
N ALA A 18 -0.92 3.62 6.72
CA ALA A 18 -1.32 3.10 8.00
C ALA A 18 -1.34 4.21 9.05
N TYR A 19 -2.41 4.28 9.84
CA TYR A 19 -2.58 5.21 10.94
C TYR A 19 -3.40 4.55 12.06
N LEU A 20 -3.38 5.14 13.25
CA LEU A 20 -4.21 4.69 14.36
C LEU A 20 -5.47 5.56 14.43
N GLU A 21 -6.63 4.92 14.31
CA GLU A 21 -7.94 5.55 14.45
C GLU A 21 -8.66 4.89 15.62
N ASP A 22 -9.03 5.69 16.63
CA ASP A 22 -9.65 5.20 17.88
C ASP A 22 -8.87 4.06 18.59
N GLY A 23 -7.54 4.02 18.39
CA GLY A 23 -6.66 3.01 18.96
C GLY A 23 -6.56 1.71 18.14
N GLU A 24 -7.29 1.62 17.03
CA GLU A 24 -7.21 0.52 16.08
C GLU A 24 -6.33 0.88 14.87
N LEU A 25 -5.69 -0.13 14.28
CA LEU A 25 -4.88 0.07 13.08
C LEU A 25 -5.79 0.17 11.85
N ALA A 26 -5.87 1.38 11.28
CA ALA A 26 -6.48 1.63 10.00
C ALA A 26 -5.41 1.60 8.90
N MET A 27 -5.76 1.08 7.71
CA MET A 27 -4.89 1.03 6.54
C MET A 27 -5.65 1.37 5.28
N GLU A 28 -5.19 2.38 4.55
CA GLU A 28 -5.80 2.84 3.30
C GLU A 28 -4.87 2.60 2.10
N PRO A 29 -5.31 1.88 1.05
CA PRO A 29 -4.49 1.68 -0.14
C PRO A 29 -4.40 2.96 -0.97
N THR A 30 -3.18 3.36 -1.31
CA THR A 30 -2.89 4.58 -2.09
C THR A 30 -2.05 4.26 -3.32
N CYS A 31 -2.34 4.96 -4.41
CA CYS A 31 -1.57 4.92 -5.64
C CYS A 31 -0.26 5.72 -5.51
N SER A 32 0.72 5.44 -6.39
CA SER A 32 1.93 6.26 -6.53
C SER A 32 1.63 7.76 -6.74
N CYS A 33 0.48 8.07 -7.36
CA CYS A 33 -0.01 9.43 -7.58
C CYS A 33 -0.68 10.10 -6.36
N GLY A 34 -0.85 9.39 -5.25
CA GLY A 34 -1.49 9.88 -4.02
C GLY A 34 -3.01 9.72 -3.97
N ASN A 35 -3.64 9.22 -5.02
CA ASN A 35 -5.08 8.92 -4.99
C ASN A 35 -5.35 7.64 -4.17
N LEU A 36 -6.51 7.56 -3.52
CA LEU A 36 -6.98 6.30 -2.96
C LEU A 36 -7.22 5.28 -4.08
N LEU A 37 -6.93 4.03 -3.75
CA LEU A 37 -7.32 2.90 -4.57
C LEU A 37 -8.69 2.39 -4.09
N ASP A 38 -9.46 1.85 -5.01
CA ASP A 38 -10.71 1.16 -4.67
C ASP A 38 -10.44 -0.23 -4.06
N GLU A 39 -11.51 -0.98 -3.79
CA GLU A 39 -11.47 -2.36 -3.28
C GLU A 39 -10.76 -3.35 -4.22
N HIS A 40 -10.63 -3.00 -5.51
CA HIS A 40 -9.93 -3.77 -6.53
C HIS A 40 -8.49 -3.31 -6.72
N TYR A 41 -7.98 -2.40 -5.88
CA TYR A 41 -6.67 -1.79 -6.02
C TYR A 41 -6.50 -0.99 -7.33
N LEU A 42 -7.61 -0.53 -7.91
CA LEU A 42 -7.63 0.27 -9.12
C LEU A 42 -7.60 1.76 -8.74
N CYS A 43 -6.67 2.50 -9.33
CA CYS A 43 -6.58 3.93 -9.17
C CYS A 43 -7.53 4.64 -10.14
N ASP A 44 -8.42 5.47 -9.63
CA ASP A 44 -9.36 6.20 -10.48
C ASP A 44 -8.73 7.30 -11.34
N LYS A 45 -7.66 7.95 -10.85
CA LYS A 45 -6.91 8.95 -11.63
C LYS A 45 -6.03 8.30 -12.70
N CYS A 46 -5.30 7.25 -12.34
CA CYS A 46 -4.35 6.60 -13.26
C CYS A 46 -5.03 5.56 -14.16
N LYS A 47 -6.24 5.11 -13.81
CA LYS A 47 -6.97 3.99 -14.44
C LYS A 47 -6.11 2.72 -14.55
N ARG A 48 -5.36 2.42 -13.48
CA ARG A 48 -4.40 1.30 -13.40
C ARG A 48 -4.49 0.58 -12.06
N HIS A 49 -4.24 -0.73 -12.09
CA HIS A 49 -4.11 -1.54 -10.88
C HIS A 49 -2.76 -1.29 -10.24
N CYS A 50 -2.75 -1.02 -8.94
CA CYS A 50 -1.54 -0.75 -8.17
C CYS A 50 -1.25 -1.89 -7.21
N ARG A 51 0.00 -2.32 -7.21
CA ARG A 51 0.46 -3.31 -6.24
C ARG A 51 1.03 -2.59 -5.02
N CYS A 52 0.37 -2.78 -3.88
CA CYS A 52 0.79 -2.17 -2.62
C CYS A 52 1.57 -3.18 -1.78
N THR A 53 2.90 -3.11 -1.80
CA THR A 53 3.78 -3.90 -0.91
C THR A 53 4.40 -3.06 0.19
N ASP A 54 4.43 -1.74 0.00
CA ASP A 54 4.96 -0.83 1.01
C ASP A 54 3.82 -0.31 1.91
N ILE A 55 4.14 -0.12 3.18
CA ILE A 55 3.24 0.42 4.20
C ILE A 55 3.87 1.68 4.77
N LEU A 56 3.26 2.83 4.48
CA LEU A 56 3.63 4.13 5.00
C LEU A 56 2.89 4.36 6.31
N CYS A 57 3.61 4.35 7.42
CA CYS A 57 3.05 4.57 8.75
C CYS A 57 3.11 6.07 9.08
N GLU A 58 2.00 6.62 9.60
CA GLU A 58 1.91 8.02 10.00
C GLU A 58 2.94 8.38 11.08
N ASP A 59 3.09 7.51 12.08
CA ASP A 59 3.97 7.73 13.22
C ASP A 59 4.69 6.45 13.67
N GLN A 60 5.58 6.62 14.66
CA GLN A 60 6.38 5.51 15.19
C GLN A 60 5.54 4.46 15.92
N ALA A 61 4.44 4.86 16.56
CA ALA A 61 3.56 3.95 17.28
C ALA A 61 2.89 2.97 16.30
N THR A 62 2.37 3.50 15.20
CA THR A 62 1.79 2.75 14.08
C THR A 62 2.84 1.85 13.45
N LEU A 63 4.04 2.37 13.18
CA LEU A 63 5.13 1.59 12.59
C LEU A 63 5.50 0.36 13.46
N ASN A 64 5.68 0.56 14.76
CA ASN A 64 6.02 -0.54 15.67
C ASN A 64 4.95 -1.64 15.67
N LEU A 65 3.68 -1.24 15.59
CA LEU A 65 2.54 -2.15 15.57
C LEU A 65 2.45 -2.91 14.23
N VAL A 66 2.63 -2.22 13.10
CA VAL A 66 2.67 -2.85 11.77
C VAL A 66 3.87 -3.79 11.64
N GLU A 67 5.06 -3.41 12.09
CA GLU A 67 6.24 -4.28 12.07
C GLU A 67 6.02 -5.56 12.88
N LYS A 68 5.34 -5.47 14.02
CA LYS A 68 4.95 -6.63 14.81
C LYS A 68 4.02 -7.56 14.01
N TYR A 69 3.06 -7.02 13.25
CA TYR A 69 2.21 -7.82 12.37
C TYR A 69 2.98 -8.46 11.22
N ILE A 70 3.90 -7.73 10.57
CA ILE A 70 4.74 -8.27 9.50
C ILE A 70 5.59 -9.45 9.99
N ARG A 71 6.19 -9.32 11.18
CA ARG A 71 7.03 -10.37 11.78
C ARG A 71 6.24 -11.62 12.18
N THR A 72 4.99 -11.44 12.61
CA THR A 72 4.17 -12.53 13.13
C THR A 72 3.33 -13.22 12.06
N SER A 73 3.00 -12.53 10.96
CA SER A 73 2.12 -13.05 9.90
C SER A 73 2.90 -13.44 8.64
N PRO A 74 2.91 -14.74 8.25
CA PRO A 74 3.55 -15.18 7.02
C PRO A 74 3.01 -14.50 5.75
N ARG A 75 1.73 -14.08 5.77
CA ARG A 75 1.07 -13.41 4.64
C ARG A 75 1.65 -12.01 4.37
N LEU A 76 2.26 -11.40 5.39
CA LEU A 76 2.82 -10.06 5.32
C LEU A 76 4.35 -10.06 5.09
N ARG A 77 4.99 -11.21 4.86
CA ARG A 77 6.45 -11.31 4.69
C ARG A 77 7.02 -10.47 3.55
N ASN A 78 6.23 -10.21 2.52
CA ASN A 78 6.64 -9.40 1.38
C ASN A 78 6.35 -7.90 1.56
N PHE A 79 5.77 -7.52 2.70
CA PHE A 79 5.45 -6.15 3.00
C PHE A 79 6.59 -5.47 3.74
N LYS A 80 6.80 -4.18 3.48
CA LYS A 80 7.78 -3.35 4.16
C LYS A 80 7.08 -2.16 4.79
N ALA A 81 7.28 -1.95 6.08
CA ALA A 81 6.76 -0.78 6.77
C ALA A 81 7.86 0.27 6.94
N MET A 82 7.49 1.53 6.77
CA MET A 82 8.37 2.68 7.01
C MET A 82 7.57 3.91 7.41
N LEU A 83 8.21 4.86 8.08
CA LEU A 83 7.60 6.16 8.32
C LEU A 83 7.43 6.90 7.01
N GLY A 84 6.23 7.43 6.79
CA GLY A 84 5.92 8.14 5.56
C GLY A 84 4.67 8.99 5.69
N LYS A 85 4.64 10.08 4.94
CA LYS A 85 3.43 10.89 4.81
C LYS A 85 2.61 10.39 3.64
N ARG A 86 1.29 10.45 3.80
CA ARG A 86 0.36 10.28 2.68
C ARG A 86 0.71 11.29 1.59
N LYS A 87 0.88 10.81 0.36
CA LYS A 87 0.94 11.70 -0.80
C LYS A 87 -0.45 12.27 -1.02
N SER A 88 -0.59 13.58 -0.92
CA SER A 88 -1.80 14.24 -1.40
C SER A 88 -1.82 14.19 -2.92
N PRO A 89 -2.94 13.85 -3.56
CA PRO A 89 -3.03 13.93 -5.00
C PRO A 89 -2.79 15.40 -5.43
N PRO A 90 -2.06 15.63 -6.54
CA PRO A 90 -1.95 16.99 -7.08
C PRO A 90 -3.36 17.49 -7.40
N LYS A 91 -3.63 18.72 -6.92
CA LYS A 91 -4.87 19.48 -7.18
C LYS A 91 -5.10 19.60 -8.68
#